data_AF-A0A9D9C2G1-F1
#
_entry.id   AF-A0A9D9C2G1-F1
#
_cell.length_a   1.000
_cell.length_b   1.000
_cell.length_c   1.000
_cell.angle_alpha   90.00
_cell.angle_beta   90.00
_cell.angle_gamma   90.00
#
_symmetry.space_group_name_H-M   'P 1'
#
loop_
_entity.id
_entity.type
_entity.pdbx_description
1 polymer ?
#
loop_
_entity_poly.entity_id
_entity_poly.type
_entity_poly.pdbx_seq_one_letter_code
_entity_poly.pdbx_strand_id
1 'polypeptide(L)'
;MYCRKCGKYIPDDVNVCPYCGVEVITTNNYPVYNKTNTMAIVGLITAFLSPLLGWIFGGIGLKRANNGYGGKAVAIVALIIATANFAYSMYMFYSGRLDDLLNQIINQ
;
A
#
# COMPACT_ATOMS: atom_id res chain seq x y z
N MET A 1 -22.21 19.97 -21.93
CA MET A 1 -21.38 19.68 -23.13
C MET A 1 -22.20 19.78 -24.44
N TYR A 2 -21.60 19.81 -25.63
CA TYR A 2 -22.36 19.80 -26.92
C TYR A 2 -22.36 18.42 -27.57
N CYS A 3 -23.47 18.03 -28.19
CA CYS A 3 -23.59 16.78 -28.92
C CYS A 3 -22.68 16.74 -30.14
N ARG A 4 -21.83 15.71 -30.28
CA ARG A 4 -21.00 15.51 -31.50
C ARG A 4 -21.82 15.19 -32.75
N LYS A 5 -23.03 14.63 -32.59
CA LYS A 5 -23.89 14.23 -33.71
C LYS A 5 -24.81 15.35 -34.17
N CYS A 6 -25.44 16.08 -33.24
CA CYS A 6 -26.48 17.07 -33.57
C CYS A 6 -26.12 18.51 -33.23
N GLY A 7 -24.97 18.77 -32.60
CA GLY A 7 -24.49 20.12 -32.29
C GLY A 7 -25.28 20.88 -31.21
N LYS A 8 -26.29 20.27 -30.59
CA LYS A 8 -27.08 20.91 -29.52
C LYS A 8 -26.37 20.84 -28.17
N TYR A 9 -26.63 21.84 -27.32
CA TYR A 9 -26.19 21.84 -25.93
C TYR A 9 -26.92 20.72 -25.16
N ILE A 10 -26.16 19.97 -24.38
CA ILE A 10 -26.60 18.86 -23.54
C ILE A 10 -26.07 19.14 -22.12
N PRO A 11 -26.89 18.98 -21.07
CA PRO A 11 -26.38 19.04 -19.69
C PRO A 11 -25.42 17.86 -19.40
N ASP A 12 -24.51 18.00 -18.45
CA ASP A 12 -23.42 17.03 -18.23
C ASP A 12 -23.83 15.77 -17.43
N ASP A 13 -25.11 15.67 -17.06
CA ASP A 13 -25.71 14.62 -16.23
C ASP A 13 -26.52 13.58 -17.02
N VAL A 14 -26.55 13.67 -18.35
CA VAL A 14 -27.31 12.75 -19.20
C VAL A 14 -26.40 11.84 -20.03
N ASN A 15 -26.72 10.56 -20.03
CA ASN A 15 -25.99 9.53 -20.78
C ASN A 15 -26.47 9.40 -22.23
N VAL A 16 -27.58 10.06 -22.58
CA VAL A 16 -28.18 10.02 -23.92
C VAL A 16 -28.63 11.42 -24.31
N CYS A 17 -28.32 11.84 -25.53
CA CYS A 17 -28.75 13.14 -26.05
C CYS A 17 -30.27 13.14 -26.27
N PRO A 18 -31.04 14.02 -25.58
CA PRO A 18 -32.50 14.04 -25.68
C PRO A 18 -33.01 14.47 -27.07
N TYR A 19 -32.14 15.04 -27.89
CA TYR A 19 -32.51 15.59 -29.21
C TYR A 19 -32.23 14.66 -30.38
N CYS A 20 -31.31 13.70 -30.25
CA CYS A 20 -30.93 12.82 -31.37
C CYS A 20 -30.75 11.35 -30.98
N GLY A 21 -30.91 11.01 -29.71
CA GLY A 21 -30.85 9.63 -29.21
C GLY A 21 -29.47 8.98 -29.23
N VAL A 22 -28.39 9.72 -29.54
CA VAL A 22 -27.03 9.18 -29.44
C VAL A 22 -26.60 9.13 -27.98
N GLU A 23 -25.97 8.01 -27.59
CA GLU A 23 -25.31 7.89 -26.29
C GLU A 23 -24.16 8.90 -26.18
N VAL A 24 -24.14 9.60 -25.06
CA VAL A 24 -23.09 10.55 -24.72
C VAL A 24 -22.17 9.83 -23.76
N ILE A 25 -20.93 9.61 -24.18
CA ILE A 25 -19.92 8.98 -23.35
C ILE A 25 -19.53 9.97 -22.25
N THR A 26 -20.28 9.98 -21.14
CA THR A 26 -19.89 10.62 -19.89
C THR A 26 -18.85 9.71 -19.25
N THR A 27 -17.59 9.80 -19.68
CA THR A 27 -16.49 9.20 -18.93
C THR A 27 -16.31 9.98 -17.63
N ASN A 28 -17.21 9.79 -16.67
CA ASN A 28 -16.94 9.98 -15.26
C ASN A 28 -15.99 8.89 -14.72
N ASN A 29 -15.21 8.26 -15.60
CA ASN A 29 -13.92 7.64 -15.28
C ASN A 29 -12.90 8.74 -14.97
N TYR A 30 -13.20 9.58 -13.98
CA TYR A 30 -12.11 10.22 -13.25
C TYR A 30 -11.23 9.07 -12.75
N PRO A 31 -9.91 9.08 -13.00
CA PRO A 31 -9.04 8.08 -12.42
C PRO A 31 -9.30 8.10 -10.92
N VAL A 32 -9.77 6.98 -10.36
CA VAL A 32 -9.92 6.83 -8.93
C VAL A 32 -8.52 7.00 -8.36
N TYR A 33 -8.22 8.22 -7.90
CA TYR A 33 -6.96 8.53 -7.29
C TYR A 33 -6.91 7.75 -5.99
N ASN A 34 -6.25 6.60 -6.03
CA ASN A 34 -5.99 5.79 -4.85
C ASN A 34 -5.11 6.63 -3.94
N LYS A 35 -5.73 7.35 -2.99
CA LYS A 35 -5.05 8.19 -2.02
C LYS A 35 -4.09 7.32 -1.21
N THR A 36 -2.82 7.32 -1.57
CA THR A 36 -1.80 6.54 -0.88
C THR A 36 -1.66 7.06 0.55
N ASN A 37 -1.68 6.17 1.53
CA ASN A 37 -1.44 6.54 2.92
C ASN A 37 0.03 6.84 3.18
N THR A 38 0.35 8.06 3.61
CA THR A 38 1.68 8.43 4.09
C THR A 38 2.18 7.46 5.17
N MET A 39 1.28 6.98 6.05
CA MET A 39 1.64 5.99 7.08
C MET A 39 2.11 4.65 6.53
N ALA A 40 1.57 4.19 5.39
CA ALA A 40 2.00 2.93 4.77
C ALA A 40 3.40 3.08 4.15
N ILE A 41 3.69 4.24 3.55
CA ILE A 41 4.99 4.58 3.00
C ILE A 41 6.02 4.71 4.13
N VAL A 42 5.67 5.42 5.21
CA VAL A 42 6.53 5.55 6.39
C VAL A 42 6.82 4.17 6.99
N GLY A 43 5.81 3.30 7.11
CA GLY A 43 6.01 1.92 7.57
C GLY A 43 6.97 1.11 6.70
N LEU A 44 6.95 1.30 5.38
CA LEU A 44 7.89 0.65 4.47
C LEU A 44 9.34 1.14 4.70
N ILE A 45 9.54 2.46 4.81
CA ILE A 45 10.87 3.05 5.05
C ILE A 45 11.41 2.60 6.41
N THR A 46 10.57 2.62 7.45
CA THR A 46 10.99 2.25 8.81
C THR A 46 11.20 0.75 8.98
N ALA A 47 10.58 -0.11 8.16
CA ALA A 47 10.78 -1.56 8.20
C ALA A 47 12.23 -1.99 7.92
N PHE A 48 13.01 -1.18 7.19
CA PHE A 48 14.43 -1.43 6.94
C PHE A 48 15.32 -0.96 8.08
N LEU A 49 14.95 0.13 8.76
CA LEU A 49 15.79 0.76 9.78
C LEU A 49 15.56 0.15 11.17
N SER A 50 14.32 -0.19 11.50
CA SER A 50 13.93 -0.78 12.77
C SER A 50 12.73 -1.70 12.57
N PRO A 51 12.94 -3.03 12.58
CA PRO A 51 11.87 -3.99 12.35
C PRO A 51 10.66 -3.80 13.27
N LEU A 52 10.90 -3.38 14.52
CA LEU A 52 9.87 -3.08 15.52
C LEU A 52 8.96 -1.91 15.09
N LEU A 53 9.55 -0.82 14.57
CA LEU A 53 8.78 0.32 14.06
C LEU A 53 8.04 -0.04 12.77
N GLY A 54 8.62 -0.90 11.94
CA GLY A 54 7.95 -1.46 10.76
C GLY A 54 6.64 -2.18 11.09
N TRP A 55 6.60 -2.94 12.19
CA TRP A 55 5.37 -3.62 12.64
C TRP A 55 4.29 -2.63 13.10
N ILE A 56 4.67 -1.64 13.90
CA ILE A 56 3.73 -0.63 14.44
C ILE A 56 3.13 0.21 13.31
N PHE A 57 3.99 0.81 12.46
CA PHE A 57 3.53 1.68 11.39
C PHE A 57 2.88 0.89 10.24
N GLY A 58 3.37 -0.30 9.93
CA GLY A 58 2.75 -1.22 8.97
C GLY A 58 1.34 -1.65 9.41
N GLY A 59 1.16 -1.99 10.69
CA GLY A 59 -0.15 -2.36 11.25
C GLY A 59 -1.16 -1.22 11.26
N ILE A 60 -0.75 -0.02 11.69
CA ILE A 60 -1.59 1.19 11.62
C ILE A 60 -1.92 1.54 10.15
N GLY A 61 -0.94 1.43 9.26
CA GLY A 61 -1.09 1.64 7.82
C GLY A 61 -2.11 0.70 7.19
N LEU A 62 -2.07 -0.59 7.54
CA LEU A 62 -3.02 -1.59 7.04
C LEU A 62 -4.45 -1.36 7.55
N LYS A 63 -4.60 -1.03 8.84
CA LYS A 63 -5.91 -0.69 9.43
C LYS A 63 -6.54 0.53 8.74
N ARG A 64 -5.75 1.57 8.48
CA ARG A 64 -6.21 2.74 7.70
C ARG A 64 -6.53 2.39 6.26
N ALA A 65 -5.70 1.57 5.61
CA ALA A 65 -5.96 1.15 4.25
C ALA A 65 -7.26 0.33 4.11
N ASN A 66 -7.69 -0.37 5.17
CA ASN A 66 -8.97 -1.05 5.18
C ASN A 66 -10.19 -0.11 5.30
N ASN A 67 -10.00 1.08 5.88
CA ASN A 67 -11.03 2.10 6.03
C ASN A 67 -11.21 3.00 4.79
N GLY A 68 -10.93 2.47 3.60
CA GLY A 68 -11.12 3.19 2.33
C GLY A 68 -9.93 4.06 1.88
N TYR A 69 -8.82 4.03 2.61
CA TYR A 69 -7.59 4.71 2.18
C TYR A 69 -6.74 3.78 1.28
N GLY A 70 -6.01 4.34 0.32
CA GLY A 70 -5.16 3.57 -0.59
C GLY A 70 -3.88 3.03 0.06
N GLY A 71 -3.22 2.09 -0.62
CA GLY A 71 -1.92 1.56 -0.18
C GLY A 71 -1.97 0.30 0.69
N LYS A 72 -3.05 -0.51 0.60
CA LYS A 72 -3.12 -1.84 1.25
C LYS A 72 -1.91 -2.71 0.91
N ALA A 73 -1.56 -2.81 -0.39
CA ALA A 73 -0.41 -3.59 -0.84
C ALA A 73 0.90 -3.11 -0.22
N VAL A 74 1.13 -1.79 -0.16
CA VAL A 74 2.34 -1.21 0.43
C VAL A 74 2.44 -1.53 1.93
N ALA A 75 1.33 -1.43 2.67
CA ALA A 75 1.30 -1.77 4.08
C ALA A 75 1.57 -3.27 4.33
N ILE A 76 1.03 -4.15 3.50
CA ILE A 76 1.30 -5.60 3.58
C ILE A 76 2.78 -5.90 3.29
N VAL A 77 3.34 -5.31 2.23
CA VAL A 77 4.75 -5.48 1.87
C VAL A 77 5.67 -5.01 3.01
N ALA A 78 5.36 -3.85 3.61
CA ALA A 78 6.11 -3.34 4.77
C ALA A 78 6.10 -4.33 5.95
N LEU A 79 4.96 -4.95 6.25
CA LEU A 79 4.86 -5.95 7.32
C LEU A 79 5.68 -7.21 7.02
N ILE A 80 5.64 -7.71 5.78
CA ILE A 80 6.42 -8.89 5.37
C ILE A 80 7.92 -8.64 5.46
N ILE A 81 8.38 -7.47 5.00
CA ILE A 81 9.80 -7.12 5.06
C ILE A 81 10.23 -6.99 6.53
N ALA A 82 9.41 -6.36 7.37
CA ALA A 82 9.74 -6.19 8.78
C ALA A 82 9.77 -7.53 9.54
N THR A 83 8.85 -8.47 9.25
CA THR A 83 8.85 -9.82 9.87
C THR A 83 10.08 -10.62 9.43
N ALA A 84 10.44 -10.59 8.15
CA ALA A 84 11.62 -11.28 7.63
C ALA A 84 12.93 -10.73 8.24
N ASN A 85 13.09 -9.41 8.28
CA ASN A 85 14.27 -8.78 8.89
C ASN A 85 14.37 -9.07 10.39
N PHE A 86 13.25 -9.07 11.12
CA PHE A 86 13.25 -9.42 12.53
C PHE A 86 13.68 -10.88 12.76
N ALA A 87 13.15 -11.81 11.97
CA ALA A 87 13.51 -13.22 12.05
C ALA A 87 15.00 -13.46 11.72
N TYR A 88 15.52 -12.78 10.69
CA TYR A 88 16.94 -12.86 10.32
C TYR A 88 17.85 -12.35 11.46
N SER A 89 17.54 -11.18 12.02
CA SER A 89 18.28 -10.63 13.16
C SER A 89 18.25 -11.56 14.38
N MET A 90 17.10 -12.19 14.64
CA MET A 90 16.95 -13.15 15.73
C MET A 90 17.81 -14.41 15.50
N TYR A 91 17.80 -14.96 14.28
CA TYR A 91 18.64 -16.12 13.92
C TYR A 91 20.14 -15.82 14.07
N MET A 92 20.59 -14.67 13.58
CA MET A 92 21.99 -14.26 13.67
C MET A 92 22.44 -14.06 15.13
N PHE A 93 21.56 -13.52 15.98
CA PHE A 93 21.83 -13.39 17.40
C PHE A 93 21.99 -14.75 18.12
N TYR A 94 21.13 -15.74 17.82
CA TYR A 94 21.22 -17.06 18.43
C TYR A 94 22.44 -17.86 17.95
N SER A 95 22.76 -17.80 16.65
CA SER A 95 23.94 -18.49 16.11
C SER A 95 25.23 -17.97 16.71
N GLY A 96 25.43 -16.65 16.78
CA GLY A 96 26.61 -16.08 17.45
C GLY A 96 26.73 -16.48 18.92
N ARG A 97 25.61 -16.49 19.66
CA ARG A 97 25.58 -16.95 21.06
C ARG A 97 25.97 -18.43 21.20
N LEU A 98 25.56 -19.27 20.25
CA LEU A 98 25.91 -20.69 20.25
C LEU A 98 27.40 -20.89 19.96
N ASP A 99 27.95 -20.15 18.99
CA ASP A 99 29.36 -20.22 18.62
C ASP A 99 30.26 -19.83 19.81
N ASP A 100 29.89 -18.80 20.57
CA ASP A 100 30.60 -18.40 21.80
C ASP A 100 30.61 -19.52 22.86
N LEU A 101 29.48 -20.20 23.05
CA LEU A 101 29.36 -21.31 24.01
C LEU A 101 30.18 -22.53 23.55
N LEU A 102 30.13 -22.86 22.26
CA LEU A 102 30.91 -23.96 21.70
C LEU A 102 32.42 -23.70 21.85
N ASN A 103 32.87 -22.46 21.60
CA ASN A 103 34.27 -22.09 21.76
C ASN A 103 34.75 -22.18 23.22
N GLN A 104 33.90 -21.90 24.20
CA GLN A 104 34.23 -22.09 25.62
C GLN A 104 34.36 -23.57 25.99
N ILE A 105 33.50 -24.44 25.45
CA ILE A 105 33.55 -25.89 25.71
C ILE A 105 34.77 -26.54 25.05
N ILE A 106 35.16 -26.10 23.85
CA ILE A 106 36.27 -26.71 23.10
C ILE A 106 37.65 -26.30 23.65
N ASN A 107 37.80 -25.09 24.19
CA ASN A 107 39.09 -24.56 24.65
C ASN A 107 39.31 -24.65 26.18
N GLN A 108 38.47 -25.41 26.89
CA GLN A 108 38.72 -25.86 28.28
C GLN A 108 39.41 -27.21 28.30
#